data_AF-A0A1Y4QK74-F1
#
_entry.id   AF-A0A1Y4QK74-F1
#
_cell.length_a   1.000
_cell.length_b   1.000
_cell.length_c   1.000
_cell.angle_alpha   90.00
_cell.angle_beta   90.00
_cell.angle_gamma   90.00
#
_symmetry.space_group_name_H-M   'P 1'
#
loop_
_entity.id
_entity.type
_entity.pdbx_description
1 polymer ?
#
loop_
_entity_poly.entity_id
_entity_poly.type
_entity_poly.pdbx_seq_one_letter_code
_entity_poly.pdbx_strand_id
1 'polypeptide(L)'
;MKNKKTKDLILYAMFIAIEMLLVFIPFLGYIPIGPLRATTLHIPVIIAGIILGKKGGMIIGLVFGLSSLFYNTISPTVTSFVFSPFISGSILSAVVAIVPRVLIGFFAGVIFEQFCKHKWNQYAGIIISGLVGSLANTILVLAGIYFIFGQSYAQAIGQDFNLLMAYLIGIITSSGILEAVVGTIIALMVCKPLLVYTKKGM
;
A
#
# COMPACT_ATOMS: atom_id res chain seq x y z
N MET A 1 -1.85 -26.49 22.65
CA MET A 1 -1.69 -25.38 21.67
C MET A 1 -1.09 -24.15 22.36
N LYS A 2 0.24 -24.06 22.48
CA LYS A 2 0.92 -22.99 23.27
C LYS A 2 1.47 -21.82 22.44
N ASN A 3 1.31 -21.80 21.11
CA ASN A 3 2.13 -20.95 20.23
C ASN A 3 1.39 -20.06 19.19
N LYS A 4 0.12 -19.69 19.39
CA LYS A 4 -0.56 -18.73 18.48
C LYS A 4 0.20 -17.39 18.40
N LYS A 5 0.65 -16.86 19.54
CA LYS A 5 1.42 -15.62 19.62
C LYS A 5 2.75 -15.71 18.84
N THR A 6 3.45 -16.83 18.95
CA THR A 6 4.73 -17.05 18.26
C THR A 6 4.52 -17.24 16.76
N LYS A 7 3.44 -17.91 16.33
CA LYS A 7 3.09 -18.02 14.91
C LYS A 7 2.79 -16.65 14.31
N ASP A 8 1.98 -15.84 15.00
CA ASP A 8 1.66 -14.49 14.54
C ASP A 8 2.93 -13.63 14.47
N LEU A 9 3.80 -13.70 15.49
CA LEU A 9 5.10 -13.00 15.51
C LEU A 9 5.99 -13.40 14.30
N ILE A 10 6.06 -14.69 13.97
CA ILE A 10 6.82 -15.17 12.81
C ILE A 10 6.23 -14.61 11.52
N LEU A 11 4.90 -14.61 11.38
CA LEU A 11 4.24 -14.02 10.21
C LEU A 11 4.51 -12.52 10.10
N TYR A 12 4.45 -11.76 11.19
CA TYR A 12 4.85 -10.36 11.21
C TYR A 12 6.29 -10.18 10.74
N ALA A 13 7.23 -10.93 11.31
CA ALA A 13 8.64 -10.85 10.93
C ALA A 13 8.86 -11.18 9.45
N MET A 14 8.15 -12.19 8.93
CA MET A 14 8.21 -12.60 7.53
C MET A 14 7.68 -11.50 6.59
N PHE A 15 6.51 -10.91 6.89
CA PHE A 15 5.97 -9.81 6.08
C PHE A 15 6.87 -8.59 6.12
N ILE A 16 7.43 -8.24 7.28
CA ILE A 16 8.41 -7.16 7.41
C ILE A 16 9.66 -7.44 6.58
N ALA A 17 10.19 -8.67 6.62
CA ALA A 17 11.36 -9.04 5.83
C ALA A 17 11.08 -8.95 4.31
N ILE A 18 9.90 -9.40 3.87
CA ILE A 18 9.48 -9.28 2.46
C ILE A 18 9.34 -7.81 2.05
N GLU A 19 8.69 -6.99 2.88
CA GLU A 19 8.57 -5.54 2.65
C GLU A 19 9.95 -4.88 2.50
N MET A 20 10.86 -5.14 3.43
CA MET A 20 12.21 -4.58 3.38
C MET A 20 12.98 -5.04 2.13
N LEU A 21 12.85 -6.32 1.77
CA LEU A 21 13.45 -6.85 0.55
C LEU A 21 12.90 -6.13 -0.69
N LEU A 22 11.59 -5.96 -0.80
CA LEU A 22 10.98 -5.27 -1.94
C LEU A 22 11.36 -3.80 -2.01
N VAL A 23 11.53 -3.11 -0.87
CA VAL A 23 11.98 -1.71 -0.83
C VAL A 23 13.39 -1.55 -1.41
N PHE A 24 14.30 -2.48 -1.11
CA PHE A 24 15.69 -2.40 -1.57
C PHE A 24 15.94 -3.00 -2.96
N ILE A 25 15.04 -3.84 -3.48
CA ILE A 25 15.16 -4.37 -4.84
C ILE A 25 14.43 -3.45 -5.83
N PRO A 26 15.16 -2.65 -6.64
CA PRO A 26 14.56 -1.85 -7.70
C PRO A 26 13.88 -2.76 -8.73
N PHE A 27 12.83 -2.26 -9.41
CA PHE A 27 11.93 -3.00 -10.31
C PHE A 27 10.96 -4.01 -9.68
N LEU A 28 11.26 -4.58 -8.50
CA LEU A 28 10.27 -5.38 -7.79
C LEU A 28 9.36 -4.52 -6.92
N GLY A 29 9.90 -3.66 -6.04
CA GLY A 29 9.08 -2.83 -5.14
C GLY A 29 8.59 -1.53 -5.77
N TYR A 30 9.51 -0.78 -6.36
CA TYR A 30 9.23 0.49 -7.04
C TYR A 30 9.57 0.37 -8.53
N ILE A 31 8.55 0.49 -9.36
CA ILE A 31 8.67 0.52 -10.82
C ILE A 31 8.61 1.99 -11.25
N PRO A 32 9.70 2.58 -11.78
CA PRO A 32 9.68 3.97 -12.22
C PRO A 32 8.81 4.09 -13.49
N ILE A 33 7.68 4.79 -13.39
CA ILE A 33 6.80 5.09 -14.52
C ILE A 33 6.72 6.63 -14.66
N GLY A 34 7.65 7.19 -15.42
CA GLY A 34 7.78 8.65 -15.58
C GLY A 34 8.14 9.35 -14.26
N PRO A 35 7.45 10.46 -13.88
CA PRO A 35 7.75 11.20 -12.64
C PRO A 35 7.20 10.54 -11.36
N LEU A 36 6.44 9.44 -11.50
CA LEU A 36 5.91 8.65 -10.39
C LEU A 36 6.48 7.23 -10.39
N ARG A 37 6.45 6.61 -9.22
CA ARG A 37 6.82 5.21 -9.06
C ARG A 37 5.56 4.40 -8.82
N ALA A 38 5.26 3.48 -9.72
CA ALA A 38 4.31 2.42 -9.45
C ALA A 38 4.87 1.52 -8.34
N THR A 39 4.01 1.06 -7.44
CA THR A 39 4.42 0.35 -6.23
C THR A 39 3.78 -1.02 -6.19
N THR A 40 4.54 -2.07 -5.87
CA THR A 40 3.99 -3.40 -5.55
C THR A 40 3.96 -3.65 -4.04
N LEU A 41 4.55 -2.75 -3.26
CA LEU A 41 4.65 -2.81 -1.80
C LEU A 41 3.30 -2.73 -1.07
N HIS A 42 2.23 -2.35 -1.75
CA HIS A 42 0.89 -2.46 -1.16
C HIS A 42 0.40 -3.93 -1.10
N ILE A 43 0.97 -4.85 -1.90
CA ILE A 43 0.52 -6.24 -1.98
C ILE A 43 0.80 -7.02 -0.68
N PRO A 44 2.01 -7.01 -0.10
CA PRO A 44 2.25 -7.70 1.17
C PRO A 44 1.44 -7.09 2.32
N VAL A 45 1.20 -5.77 2.32
CA VAL A 45 0.30 -5.10 3.28
C VAL A 45 -1.14 -5.64 3.17
N ILE A 46 -1.67 -5.80 1.96
CA ILE A 46 -3.01 -6.37 1.72
C ILE A 46 -3.07 -7.82 2.23
N ILE A 47 -2.08 -8.65 1.86
CA ILE A 47 -2.01 -10.05 2.29
C ILE A 47 -1.92 -10.12 3.82
N ALA A 48 -1.10 -9.27 4.44
CA ALA A 48 -1.01 -9.18 5.90
C ALA A 48 -2.36 -8.76 6.52
N GLY A 49 -3.08 -7.81 5.92
CA GLY A 49 -4.43 -7.44 6.34
C GLY A 49 -5.42 -8.61 6.30
N ILE A 50 -5.40 -9.40 5.22
CA ILE A 50 -6.26 -10.58 5.05
C ILE A 50 -5.92 -11.69 6.06
N ILE A 51 -4.63 -11.96 6.28
CA ILE A 51 -4.15 -13.11 7.06
C ILE A 51 -4.07 -12.81 8.56
N LEU A 52 -3.50 -11.67 8.91
CA LEU A 52 -3.30 -11.25 10.31
C LEU A 52 -4.48 -10.42 10.84
N GLY A 53 -5.39 -9.97 9.96
CA GLY A 53 -6.52 -9.10 10.28
C GLY A 53 -6.13 -7.62 10.24
N LYS A 54 -7.10 -6.74 10.52
CA LYS A 54 -6.91 -5.28 10.38
C LYS A 54 -5.71 -4.73 11.16
N LYS A 55 -5.47 -5.23 12.38
CA LYS A 55 -4.33 -4.81 13.20
C LYS A 55 -3.00 -5.21 12.54
N GLY A 56 -2.95 -6.39 11.93
CA GLY A 56 -1.74 -6.86 11.29
C GLY A 56 -1.44 -6.10 10.01
N GLY A 57 -2.46 -5.87 9.18
CA GLY A 57 -2.35 -5.00 8.01
C GLY A 57 -1.89 -3.59 8.37
N MET A 58 -2.42 -2.99 9.43
CA MET A 58 -2.00 -1.64 9.88
C MET A 58 -0.52 -1.59 10.29
N ILE A 59 -0.01 -2.60 11.01
CA ILE A 59 1.39 -2.65 11.42
C ILE A 59 2.32 -2.78 10.21
N ILE A 60 2.01 -3.70 9.29
CA ILE A 60 2.82 -3.88 8.07
C ILE A 60 2.73 -2.62 7.17
N GLY A 61 1.55 -2.00 7.07
CA GLY A 61 1.37 -0.73 6.38
C GLY A 61 2.16 0.43 7.01
N LEU A 62 2.30 0.45 8.33
CA LEU A 62 3.15 1.43 9.01
C LEU A 62 4.63 1.21 8.68
N VAL A 63 5.08 -0.05 8.66
CA VAL A 63 6.44 -0.41 8.24
C VAL A 63 6.67 0.03 6.80
N PHE A 64 5.75 -0.26 5.88
CA PHE A 64 5.82 0.22 4.50
C PHE A 64 5.91 1.76 4.43
N GLY A 65 5.07 2.48 5.17
CA GLY A 65 5.09 3.95 5.23
C GLY A 65 6.44 4.51 5.70
N LEU A 66 7.00 3.94 6.78
CA LEU A 66 8.31 4.34 7.30
C LEU A 66 9.44 4.01 6.33
N SER A 67 9.42 2.83 5.73
CA SER A 67 10.40 2.42 4.72
C SER A 67 10.32 3.29 3.47
N SER A 68 9.12 3.69 3.05
CA SER A 68 8.91 4.64 1.95
C SER A 68 9.52 6.00 2.25
N LEU A 69 9.37 6.51 3.48
CA LEU A 69 10.01 7.76 3.91
C LEU A 69 11.53 7.68 3.82
N PHE A 70 12.09 6.60 4.35
CA PHE A 70 13.54 6.38 4.39
C PHE A 70 14.12 6.24 2.98
N TYR A 71 13.52 5.38 2.16
CA TYR A 71 13.95 5.16 0.78
C TYR A 71 13.93 6.45 -0.04
N ASN A 72 12.87 7.24 0.12
CA ASN A 72 12.69 8.47 -0.61
C ASN A 72 13.59 9.62 -0.13
N THR A 73 14.17 9.48 1.08
CA THR A 73 15.22 10.39 1.60
C THR A 73 16.60 10.05 1.02
N ILE A 74 16.90 8.75 0.84
CA ILE A 74 18.20 8.28 0.34
C ILE A 74 18.27 8.30 -1.20
N SER A 75 17.14 8.08 -1.88
CA SER A 75 17.04 8.04 -3.34
C SER A 75 16.01 9.07 -3.84
N PRO A 76 16.35 10.37 -3.76
CA PRO A 76 15.43 11.44 -4.12
C PRO A 76 15.12 11.44 -5.63
N THR A 77 13.88 11.79 -5.92
CA THR A 77 13.28 12.04 -7.22
C THR A 77 12.60 13.41 -7.18
N VAL A 78 12.21 13.94 -8.33
CA VAL A 78 11.51 15.24 -8.44
C VAL A 78 10.25 15.35 -7.57
N THR A 79 9.60 14.23 -7.24
CA THR A 79 8.40 14.18 -6.39
C THR A 79 8.71 13.78 -4.94
N SER A 80 9.97 13.58 -4.58
CA SER A 80 10.38 13.08 -3.27
C SER A 80 10.10 14.06 -2.13
N PHE A 81 9.93 15.35 -2.39
CA PHE A 81 9.50 16.29 -1.34
C PHE A 81 8.10 15.93 -0.78
N VAL A 82 7.22 15.31 -1.57
CA VAL A 82 5.88 14.92 -1.08
C VAL A 82 5.96 13.73 -0.11
N PHE A 83 6.98 12.89 -0.27
CA PHE A 83 7.14 11.65 0.50
C PHE A 83 8.35 11.67 1.43
N SER A 84 8.98 12.81 1.69
CA SER A 84 10.02 12.91 2.71
C SER A 84 9.94 14.26 3.44
N PRO A 85 9.67 14.26 4.76
CA PRO A 85 9.70 15.47 5.57
C PRO A 85 11.11 16.07 5.65
N PHE A 86 12.15 15.27 5.42
CA PHE A 86 13.54 15.72 5.41
C PHE A 86 13.89 16.55 4.17
N ILE A 87 13.13 16.38 3.08
CA ILE A 87 13.33 17.12 1.82
C ILE A 87 12.36 18.32 1.74
N SER A 88 11.12 18.18 2.21
CA SER A 88 10.14 19.28 2.18
C SER A 88 10.20 20.21 3.40
N GLY A 89 10.80 19.78 4.51
CA GLY A 89 10.74 20.48 5.80
C GLY A 89 9.36 20.43 6.48
N SER A 90 8.39 19.68 5.94
CA SER A 90 7.02 19.64 6.43
C SER A 90 6.63 18.26 6.97
N ILE A 91 6.09 18.24 8.19
CA ILE A 91 5.51 17.04 8.82
C ILE A 91 4.38 16.46 7.96
N LEU A 92 3.72 17.28 7.14
CA LEU A 92 2.63 16.84 6.25
C LEU A 92 3.11 15.82 5.20
N SER A 93 4.37 15.87 4.77
CA SER A 93 4.94 14.83 3.87
C SER A 93 5.02 13.47 4.57
N ALA A 94 5.30 13.45 5.88
CA ALA A 94 5.28 12.21 6.67
C ALA A 94 3.87 11.63 6.76
N VAL A 95 2.87 12.50 6.94
CA VAL A 95 1.46 12.12 6.99
C VAL A 95 1.01 11.52 5.65
N VAL A 96 1.33 12.16 4.52
CA VAL A 96 0.99 11.65 3.19
C VAL A 96 1.69 10.33 2.89
N ALA A 97 2.90 10.12 3.40
CA ALA A 97 3.62 8.85 3.24
C ALA A 97 3.05 7.71 4.10
N ILE A 98 2.71 7.98 5.36
CA ILE A 98 2.34 6.93 6.33
C ILE A 98 0.84 6.63 6.33
N VAL A 99 -0.01 7.66 6.33
CA VAL A 99 -1.46 7.50 6.57
C VAL A 99 -2.13 6.63 5.51
N PRO A 100 -1.95 6.88 4.20
CA PRO A 100 -2.51 6.01 3.17
C PRO A 100 -2.10 4.55 3.34
N ARG A 101 -0.84 4.30 3.77
CA ARG A 101 -0.25 2.96 3.83
C ARG A 101 -0.82 2.14 4.97
N VAL A 102 -1.03 2.77 6.13
CA VAL A 102 -1.74 2.15 7.26
C VAL A 102 -3.20 1.87 6.90
N LEU A 103 -3.84 2.79 6.17
CA LEU A 103 -5.24 2.65 5.77
C LEU A 103 -5.47 1.49 4.79
N ILE A 104 -4.55 1.21 3.87
CA ILE A 104 -4.62 0.04 2.97
C ILE A 104 -4.78 -1.25 3.79
N GLY A 105 -3.88 -1.46 4.76
CA GLY A 105 -3.89 -2.65 5.60
C GLY A 105 -5.14 -2.73 6.50
N PHE A 106 -5.64 -1.58 6.95
CA PHE A 106 -6.91 -1.49 7.66
C PHE A 106 -8.09 -1.91 6.78
N PHE A 107 -8.24 -1.31 5.59
CA PHE A 107 -9.34 -1.62 4.67
C PHE A 107 -9.31 -3.08 4.23
N ALA A 108 -8.16 -3.59 3.79
CA ALA A 108 -8.01 -4.98 3.37
C ALA A 108 -8.41 -5.97 4.47
N GLY A 109 -8.00 -5.69 5.72
CA GLY A 109 -8.34 -6.52 6.87
C GLY A 109 -9.80 -6.42 7.29
N VAL A 110 -10.39 -5.22 7.34
CA VAL A 110 -11.80 -5.02 7.71
C VAL A 110 -12.75 -5.66 6.70
N ILE A 111 -12.47 -5.51 5.41
CA ILE A 111 -13.29 -6.10 4.34
C ILE A 111 -13.27 -7.62 4.47
N PHE A 112 -12.08 -8.22 4.61
CA PHE A 112 -11.98 -9.67 4.73
C PHE A 112 -12.63 -10.20 6.02
N GLU A 113 -12.43 -9.52 7.16
CA GLU A 113 -13.10 -9.84 8.43
C GLU A 113 -14.63 -9.82 8.28
N GLN A 114 -15.18 -8.84 7.55
CA GLN A 114 -16.62 -8.70 7.35
C GLN A 114 -17.17 -9.84 6.48
N PHE A 115 -16.44 -10.24 5.43
CA PHE A 115 -16.81 -11.37 4.57
C PHE A 115 -16.83 -12.69 5.35
N CYS A 116 -15.81 -12.93 6.18
CA CYS A 116 -15.77 -14.11 7.04
C CYS A 116 -16.92 -14.09 8.07
N LYS A 117 -17.19 -12.93 8.70
CA LYS A 117 -18.27 -12.77 9.68
C LYS A 117 -19.65 -13.11 9.11
N HIS A 118 -19.91 -12.74 7.85
CA HIS A 118 -21.18 -13.01 7.17
C HIS A 118 -21.22 -14.38 6.47
N LYS A 119 -20.16 -15.20 6.63
CA LYS A 119 -19.98 -16.49 5.95
C LYS A 119 -20.13 -16.39 4.43
N TRP A 120 -19.76 -15.23 3.87
CA TRP A 120 -19.74 -15.03 2.43
C TRP A 120 -18.55 -15.74 1.79
N ASN A 121 -18.55 -15.79 0.46
CA ASN A 121 -17.48 -16.42 -0.29
C ASN A 121 -16.12 -15.77 0.03
N GLN A 122 -15.22 -16.55 0.65
CA GLN A 122 -13.87 -16.09 1.01
C GLN A 122 -13.05 -15.66 -0.21
N TYR A 123 -13.29 -16.27 -1.38
CA TYR A 123 -12.64 -15.84 -2.63
C TYR A 123 -13.06 -14.43 -3.02
N ALA A 124 -14.35 -14.12 -2.92
CA ALA A 124 -14.85 -12.76 -3.16
C ALA A 124 -14.29 -11.77 -2.13
N GLY A 125 -14.16 -12.19 -0.87
CA GLY A 125 -13.52 -11.39 0.17
C GLY A 125 -12.08 -11.02 -0.15
N ILE A 126 -11.26 -11.98 -0.62
CA ILE A 126 -9.87 -11.71 -1.03
C ILE A 126 -9.82 -10.76 -2.22
N ILE A 127 -10.68 -10.99 -3.23
CA ILE A 127 -10.72 -10.15 -4.44
C ILE A 127 -11.08 -8.70 -4.08
N ILE A 128 -12.12 -8.50 -3.28
CA ILE A 128 -12.59 -7.17 -2.90
C ILE A 128 -11.58 -6.49 -1.98
N SER A 129 -10.99 -7.21 -1.02
CA SER A 129 -9.90 -6.68 -0.20
C SER A 129 -8.68 -6.26 -1.02
N GLY A 130 -8.32 -7.03 -2.06
CA GLY A 130 -7.24 -6.72 -2.98
C GLY A 130 -7.52 -5.47 -3.81
N LEU A 131 -8.69 -5.40 -4.43
CA LEU A 131 -9.09 -4.27 -5.27
C LEU A 131 -9.20 -2.98 -4.45
N VAL A 132 -9.92 -3.03 -3.33
CA VAL A 132 -10.11 -1.84 -2.48
C VAL A 132 -8.79 -1.43 -1.84
N GLY A 133 -7.97 -2.37 -1.39
CA GLY A 133 -6.66 -2.06 -0.81
C GLY A 133 -5.73 -1.38 -1.81
N SER A 134 -5.66 -1.88 -3.05
CA SER A 134 -4.80 -1.30 -4.07
C SER A 134 -5.32 0.04 -4.59
N LEU A 135 -6.63 0.16 -4.85
CA LEU A 135 -7.23 1.44 -5.24
C LEU A 135 -7.11 2.50 -4.14
N ALA A 136 -7.26 2.10 -2.87
CA ALA A 136 -7.05 3.00 -1.74
C ALA A 136 -5.62 3.54 -1.69
N ASN A 137 -4.61 2.72 -2.02
CA ASN A 137 -3.23 3.19 -2.14
C ASN A 137 -3.12 4.34 -3.13
N THR A 138 -3.55 4.13 -4.38
CA THR A 138 -3.39 5.10 -5.45
C THR A 138 -4.23 6.35 -5.20
N ILE A 139 -5.50 6.19 -4.83
CA ILE A 139 -6.43 7.31 -4.61
C ILE A 139 -6.01 8.15 -3.40
N LEU A 140 -5.72 7.53 -2.24
CA LEU A 140 -5.38 8.29 -1.03
C LEU A 140 -4.05 9.01 -1.18
N VAL A 141 -3.08 8.39 -1.86
CA VAL A 141 -1.78 9.03 -2.10
C VAL A 141 -1.93 10.23 -3.03
N LEU A 142 -2.63 10.08 -4.15
CA LEU A 142 -2.79 11.16 -5.13
C LEU A 142 -3.72 12.26 -4.61
N ALA A 143 -4.76 11.91 -3.84
CA ALA A 143 -5.58 12.90 -3.14
C ALA A 143 -4.75 13.67 -2.10
N GLY A 144 -3.91 12.98 -1.33
CA GLY A 144 -2.99 13.61 -0.38
C GLY A 144 -2.02 14.58 -1.06
N ILE A 145 -1.47 14.19 -2.22
CA ILE A 145 -0.64 15.07 -3.06
C ILE A 145 -1.44 16.31 -3.49
N TYR A 146 -2.65 16.13 -4.03
CA TYR A 146 -3.47 17.23 -4.54
C TYR A 146 -3.82 18.26 -3.46
N PHE A 147 -4.32 17.80 -2.31
CA PHE A 147 -4.78 18.71 -1.24
C PHE A 147 -3.65 19.41 -0.49
N ILE A 148 -2.49 18.76 -0.32
CA ILE A 148 -1.42 19.28 0.54
C ILE A 148 -0.30 19.90 -0.27
N PHE A 149 0.07 19.30 -1.41
CA PHE A 149 1.25 19.68 -2.21
C PHE A 149 0.91 20.03 -3.66
N GLY A 150 -0.36 20.22 -4.01
CA GLY A 150 -0.80 20.33 -5.40
C GLY A 150 -0.05 21.41 -6.20
N GLN A 151 0.12 22.61 -5.65
CA GLN A 151 0.85 23.69 -6.34
C GLN A 151 2.35 23.37 -6.51
N SER A 152 3.02 22.93 -5.45
CA SER A 152 4.45 22.55 -5.51
C SER A 152 4.69 21.36 -6.43
N TYR A 153 3.73 20.42 -6.49
CA TYR A 153 3.77 19.26 -7.36
C TYR A 153 3.58 19.64 -8.83
N ALA A 154 2.62 20.51 -9.14
CA ALA A 154 2.43 21.06 -10.49
C ALA A 154 3.70 21.76 -11.01
N GLN A 155 4.33 22.59 -10.17
CA GLN A 155 5.59 23.25 -10.50
C GLN A 155 6.75 22.26 -10.70
N ALA A 156 6.85 21.22 -9.86
CA ALA A 156 7.91 20.22 -9.96
C ALA A 156 7.81 19.35 -11.23
N ILE A 157 6.60 19.13 -11.75
CA ILE A 157 6.38 18.39 -13.01
C ILE A 157 6.28 19.32 -14.23
N GLY A 158 6.41 20.64 -14.05
CA GLY A 158 6.31 21.63 -15.14
C GLY A 158 4.92 21.72 -15.78
N GLN A 159 3.85 21.42 -15.03
CA GLN A 159 2.46 21.48 -15.50
C GLN A 159 1.69 22.61 -14.82
N ASP A 160 0.68 23.12 -15.51
CA ASP A 160 -0.29 24.02 -14.90
C ASP A 160 -1.14 23.31 -13.84
N PHE A 161 -1.48 24.04 -12.78
CA PHE A 161 -2.31 23.52 -11.69
C PHE A 161 -3.70 23.05 -12.18
N ASN A 162 -4.25 23.69 -13.21
CA ASN A 162 -5.51 23.27 -13.82
C ASN A 162 -5.42 21.91 -14.54
N LEU A 163 -4.24 21.55 -15.06
CA LEU A 163 -4.01 20.25 -15.72
C LEU A 163 -3.64 19.16 -14.71
N LEU A 164 -3.23 19.53 -13.50
CA LEU A 164 -2.83 18.60 -12.45
C LEU A 164 -3.95 17.60 -12.13
N MET A 165 -5.19 18.05 -11.97
CA MET A 165 -6.29 17.16 -11.63
C MET A 165 -6.53 16.11 -12.72
N ALA A 166 -6.53 16.54 -14.00
CA ALA A 166 -6.66 15.63 -15.14
C ALA A 166 -5.48 14.64 -15.21
N TYR A 167 -4.26 15.12 -14.94
CA TYR A 167 -3.06 14.29 -14.91
C TYR A 167 -3.12 13.22 -13.80
N LEU A 168 -3.50 13.59 -12.59
CA LEU A 168 -3.65 12.66 -11.46
C LEU A 168 -4.74 11.61 -11.73
N ILE A 169 -5.87 12.01 -12.31
CA ILE A 169 -6.93 11.07 -12.73
C ILE A 169 -6.42 10.12 -13.82
N GLY A 170 -5.61 10.62 -14.76
CA GLY A 170 -4.95 9.81 -15.79
C GLY A 170 -4.03 8.73 -15.19
N ILE A 171 -3.30 9.06 -14.13
CA ILE A 171 -2.45 8.09 -13.41
C ILE A 171 -3.30 7.05 -12.68
N ILE A 172 -4.38 7.47 -12.00
CA ILE A 172 -5.30 6.54 -11.32
C ILE A 172 -5.88 5.52 -12.30
N THR A 173 -6.31 5.99 -13.47
CA THR A 173 -6.97 5.14 -14.48
C THR A 173 -6.00 4.28 -15.27
N SER A 174 -4.75 4.70 -15.47
CA SER A 174 -3.74 3.91 -16.18
C SER A 174 -3.01 2.94 -15.25
N SER A 175 -2.11 3.45 -14.41
CA SER A 175 -1.29 2.62 -13.54
C SER A 175 -2.06 2.09 -12.33
N GLY A 176 -3.00 2.87 -11.77
CA GLY A 176 -3.76 2.45 -10.61
C GLY A 176 -4.65 1.22 -10.86
N ILE A 177 -5.30 1.14 -12.03
CA ILE A 177 -6.10 -0.03 -12.41
C ILE A 177 -5.18 -1.25 -12.63
N LEU A 178 -4.05 -1.06 -13.31
CA LEU A 178 -3.11 -2.15 -13.55
C LEU A 178 -2.54 -2.70 -12.23
N GLU A 179 -2.12 -1.83 -11.32
CA GLU A 179 -1.67 -2.19 -9.96
C GLU A 179 -2.77 -2.95 -9.21
N ALA A 180 -4.02 -2.48 -9.27
CA ALA A 180 -5.13 -3.12 -8.59
C ALA A 180 -5.43 -4.52 -9.12
N VAL A 181 -5.41 -4.72 -10.44
CA VAL A 181 -5.62 -6.03 -11.05
C VAL A 181 -4.48 -6.99 -10.69
N VAL A 182 -3.24 -6.56 -10.89
CA VAL A 182 -2.05 -7.40 -10.62
C VAL A 182 -1.95 -7.73 -9.13
N GLY A 183 -2.13 -6.73 -8.26
CA GLY A 183 -2.09 -6.89 -6.82
C GLY A 183 -3.20 -7.82 -6.30
N THR A 184 -4.39 -7.75 -6.87
CA THR A 184 -5.50 -8.65 -6.51
C THR A 184 -5.24 -10.09 -6.94
N ILE A 185 -4.70 -10.31 -8.14
CA ILE A 185 -4.35 -11.65 -8.63
C ILE A 185 -3.29 -12.28 -7.73
N ILE A 186 -2.23 -11.53 -7.40
CA ILE A 186 -1.17 -12.00 -6.51
C ILE A 186 -1.73 -12.28 -5.11
N ALA A 187 -2.53 -11.37 -4.56
CA ALA A 187 -3.17 -11.57 -3.26
C ALA A 187 -4.04 -12.84 -3.26
N LEU A 188 -4.80 -13.11 -4.34
CA LEU A 188 -5.61 -14.31 -4.46
C LEU A 188 -4.76 -15.59 -4.51
N MET A 189 -3.69 -15.60 -5.31
CA MET A 189 -2.78 -16.74 -5.42
C MET A 189 -2.06 -17.05 -4.12
N VAL A 190 -1.70 -16.03 -3.33
CA VAL A 190 -0.98 -16.19 -2.06
C VAL A 190 -1.94 -16.49 -0.90
N CYS A 191 -3.03 -15.73 -0.76
CA CYS A 191 -3.95 -15.88 0.37
C CYS A 191 -4.69 -17.22 0.33
N LYS A 192 -5.04 -17.75 -0.84
CA LYS A 192 -5.75 -19.04 -0.97
C LYS A 192 -5.02 -20.19 -0.24
N PRO A 193 -3.75 -20.52 -0.53
CA PRO A 193 -3.04 -21.56 0.20
C PRO A 193 -2.75 -21.13 1.65
N LEU A 194 -2.44 -19.86 1.90
CA LEU A 194 -2.09 -19.41 3.25
C LEU A 194 -3.27 -19.52 4.22
N LEU A 195 -4.50 -19.26 3.79
CA LEU A 195 -5.70 -19.33 4.63
C LEU A 195 -5.97 -20.75 5.14
N VAL A 196 -5.65 -21.78 4.34
CA VAL A 196 -5.72 -23.20 4.76
C VAL A 196 -4.85 -23.44 5.99
N TYR A 197 -3.62 -22.90 5.98
CA TYR A 197 -2.66 -23.07 7.08
C TYR A 197 -2.90 -22.13 8.25
N THR A 198 -3.54 -20.99 8.03
CA THR A 198 -3.66 -19.96 9.06
C THR A 198 -4.81 -20.25 10.05
N LYS A 199 -5.73 -21.20 9.76
CA LYS A 199 -6.90 -21.51 10.62
C LYS A 199 -7.65 -20.23 11.07
N LYS A 200 -7.59 -19.21 10.22
CA LYS A 200 -8.32 -17.95 10.34
C LYS A 200 -9.38 -17.87 9.22
N GLY A 201 -9.90 -19.04 8.82
CA GLY A 201 -11.32 -19.15 8.49
C GLY A 201 -12.05 -19.28 9.82
N MET A 202 -12.41 -18.13 10.41
CA MET A 202 -13.45 -18.09 11.43
C MET A 202 -14.80 -18.23 10.75
#